data_AF-A0A817YP45-F1
#
_entry.id   AF-A0A817YP45-F1
#
_cell.length_a   1.000
_cell.length_b   1.000
_cell.length_c   1.000
_cell.angle_alpha   90.00
_cell.angle_beta   90.00
_cell.angle_gamma   90.00
#
_symmetry.space_group_name_H-M   'P 1'
#
loop_
_entity.id
_entity.type
_entity.pdbx_description
1 polymer ?
#
loop_
_entity_poly.entity_id
_entity_poly.type
_entity_poly.pdbx_seq_one_letter_code
_entity_poly.pdbx_strand_id
1 'polypeptide(L)'
;NNSLNDNLSCDKLNSYRCKLGTLKLLFVDEVSLIQTGLWGAMHSRLTQIMGIHSNTAIFGNVGIVAIGDFYQCSPVAASSIYSSLLWSDHFEYVELKINERQKTNIFFSQLLTRIRKIKKKEDMSKEDRDVLEKCHQRYLNKEYHPEALHLFC
;
A
#
# COMPACT_ATOMS: atom_id res chain seq x y z
N ASN A 1 21.08 4.48 -14.10
CA ASN A 1 20.52 5.21 -15.27
C ASN A 1 19.28 5.96 -14.83
N ASN A 2 19.47 7.24 -14.51
CA ASN A 2 18.48 8.16 -13.93
C ASN A 2 17.62 8.81 -15.01
N SER A 3 16.46 8.24 -15.34
CA SER A 3 15.47 8.88 -16.24
C SER A 3 14.23 9.43 -15.51
N LEU A 4 14.31 9.66 -14.19
CA LEU A 4 13.15 10.11 -13.39
C LEU A 4 12.97 11.65 -13.36
N ASN A 5 13.83 12.40 -14.04
CA ASN A 5 13.81 13.87 -14.10
C ASN A 5 13.40 14.45 -15.46
N ASP A 6 12.61 13.72 -16.26
CA ASP A 6 12.00 14.30 -17.45
C ASP A 6 10.86 15.25 -17.05
N ASN A 7 11.13 16.54 -17.14
CA ASN A 7 10.13 17.59 -16.99
C ASN A 7 9.02 17.41 -18.03
N LEU A 8 7.75 17.57 -17.61
CA LEU A 8 6.61 17.56 -18.54
C LEU A 8 6.76 18.67 -19.58
N SER A 9 6.35 18.40 -20.82
CA SER A 9 6.16 19.47 -21.80
C SER A 9 5.12 20.47 -21.31
N CYS A 10 5.30 21.75 -21.64
CA CYS A 10 4.44 22.84 -21.18
C CYS A 10 2.95 22.58 -21.45
N ASP A 11 2.61 22.04 -22.63
CA ASP A 11 1.22 21.77 -23.02
C ASP A 11 0.55 20.68 -22.16
N LYS A 12 1.29 19.60 -21.87
CA LYS A 12 0.81 18.52 -21.00
C LYS A 12 0.68 19.01 -19.57
N LEU A 13 1.64 19.80 -19.11
CA LEU A 13 1.65 20.35 -17.76
C LEU A 13 0.46 21.30 -17.56
N ASN A 14 0.19 22.20 -18.51
CA ASN A 14 -0.97 23.09 -18.47
C ASN A 14 -2.29 22.30 -18.48
N SER A 15 -2.37 21.23 -19.27
CA SER A 15 -3.54 20.34 -19.26
C SER A 15 -3.78 19.70 -17.89
N TYR A 16 -2.72 19.24 -17.22
CA TYR A 16 -2.83 18.68 -15.87
C TYR A 16 -3.14 19.75 -14.82
N ARG A 17 -2.58 20.95 -14.94
CA ARG A 17 -2.93 22.11 -14.09
C ARG A 17 -4.41 22.43 -14.14
N CYS A 18 -4.99 22.47 -15.34
CA CYS A 18 -6.43 22.71 -15.49
C CYS A 18 -7.27 21.60 -14.85
N LYS A 19 -6.80 20.35 -14.86
CA LYS A 19 -7.54 19.20 -14.32
C LYS A 19 -7.37 19.00 -12.81
N LEU A 20 -6.16 19.24 -12.30
CA LEU A 20 -5.74 18.84 -10.95
C LEU A 20 -5.30 20.03 -10.08
N GLY A 21 -5.28 21.27 -10.60
CA GLY A 21 -4.83 22.44 -9.85
C GLY A 21 -5.66 22.77 -8.60
N THR A 22 -6.88 22.24 -8.52
CA THR A 22 -7.76 22.36 -7.36
C THR A 22 -7.66 21.17 -6.41
N LEU A 23 -6.86 20.15 -6.72
CA LEU A 23 -6.69 18.96 -5.88
C LEU A 23 -6.12 19.37 -4.52
N LYS A 24 -6.81 18.99 -3.44
CA LYS A 24 -6.37 19.28 -2.06
C LYS A 24 -6.00 18.03 -1.28
N LEU A 25 -6.58 16.89 -1.65
CA LEU A 25 -6.43 15.63 -0.93
C LEU A 25 -6.30 14.49 -1.95
N LEU A 26 -5.35 13.58 -1.73
CA LEU A 26 -5.14 12.38 -2.53
C LEU A 26 -5.12 11.15 -1.62
N PHE A 27 -5.97 10.18 -1.94
CA PHE A 27 -5.96 8.86 -1.32
C PHE A 27 -5.07 7.92 -2.14
N VAL A 28 -4.19 7.21 -1.45
CA VAL A 28 -3.29 6.22 -2.05
C VAL A 28 -3.53 4.90 -1.34
N ASP A 29 -4.19 3.98 -2.02
CA ASP A 29 -4.43 2.63 -1.51
C ASP A 29 -3.25 1.69 -1.84
N GLU A 30 -3.14 0.60 -1.09
CA GLU A 30 -2.08 -0.41 -1.17
C GLU A 30 -0.66 0.17 -1.20
N VAL A 31 -0.41 1.11 -0.29
CA VAL A 31 0.86 1.84 -0.20
C VAL A 31 2.08 0.94 0.07
N SER A 32 1.86 -0.30 0.56
CA SER A 32 2.89 -1.32 0.76
C SER A 32 3.58 -1.78 -0.52
N LEU A 33 2.89 -1.69 -1.66
CA LEU A 33 3.42 -2.06 -2.98
C LEU A 33 4.25 -0.95 -3.62
N ILE A 34 4.19 0.27 -3.08
CA ILE A 34 4.84 1.43 -3.67
C ILE A 34 6.34 1.44 -3.34
N GLN A 35 7.14 1.64 -4.38
CA GLN A 35 8.59 1.78 -4.28
C GLN A 35 8.97 3.22 -3.92
N THR A 36 10.10 3.40 -3.23
CA THR A 36 10.65 4.73 -2.92
C THR A 36 10.81 5.64 -4.15
N GLY A 37 11.21 5.09 -5.30
CA GLY A 37 11.36 5.83 -6.55
C GLY A 37 10.03 6.36 -7.09
N LEU A 38 8.98 5.54 -7.06
CA LEU A 38 7.64 5.95 -7.48
C LEU A 38 7.07 7.01 -6.53
N TRP A 39 7.31 6.85 -5.23
CA TRP A 39 6.89 7.81 -4.21
C TRP A 39 7.52 9.20 -4.43
N GLY A 40 8.83 9.25 -4.67
CA GLY A 40 9.53 10.49 -5.01
C GLY A 40 9.08 11.09 -6.35
N ALA A 41 8.84 10.25 -7.36
CA ALA A 41 8.30 10.71 -8.64
C ALA A 41 6.90 11.33 -8.49
N MET A 42 6.06 10.76 -7.63
CA MET A 42 4.72 11.27 -7.33
C MET A 42 4.81 12.64 -6.64
N HIS A 43 5.70 12.80 -5.67
CA HIS A 43 6.02 14.10 -5.06
C HIS A 43 6.43 15.13 -6.11
N SER A 44 7.45 14.84 -6.91
CA SER A 44 7.96 15.76 -7.93
C SER A 44 6.87 16.15 -8.93
N ARG A 45 6.03 15.20 -9.34
CA ARG A 45 4.96 15.44 -10.32
C ARG A 45 3.85 16.32 -9.75
N LEU A 46 3.43 16.09 -8.51
CA LEU A 46 2.43 16.93 -7.84
C LEU A 46 2.96 18.36 -7.65
N THR A 47 4.22 18.51 -7.22
CA THR A 47 4.87 19.83 -7.09
C THR A 47 4.92 20.58 -8.43
N GLN A 48 5.27 19.90 -9.52
CA GLN A 48 5.25 20.49 -10.87
C GLN A 48 3.86 20.94 -11.32
N ILE A 49 2.86 20.07 -11.13
CA ILE A 49 1.47 20.36 -11.50
C ILE A 49 0.96 21.54 -10.69
N MET A 50 1.14 21.56 -9.37
CA MET A 50 0.68 22.68 -8.53
C MET A 50 1.45 23.97 -8.76
N GLY A 51 2.61 23.92 -9.43
CA GLY A 51 3.41 25.10 -9.74
C GLY A 51 4.02 25.76 -8.50
N ILE A 52 4.17 25.00 -7.41
CA ILE A 52 4.77 25.49 -6.17
C ILE A 52 6.25 25.15 -6.20
N HIS A 53 7.10 26.16 -6.34
CA HIS A 53 8.56 25.99 -6.36
C HIS A 53 9.16 26.32 -5.00
N SER A 54 8.69 25.63 -3.96
CA SER A 54 9.25 25.73 -2.61
C SER A 54 9.73 24.37 -2.13
N ASN A 55 10.92 24.33 -1.53
CA ASN A 55 11.46 23.11 -0.90
C ASN A 55 10.64 22.67 0.32
N THR A 56 9.74 23.52 0.84
CA THR A 56 8.81 23.18 1.93
C THR A 56 7.49 22.60 1.44
N ALA A 57 7.21 22.64 0.14
CA ALA A 57 5.94 22.19 -0.42
C ALA A 57 5.96 20.68 -0.67
N ILE A 58 5.64 19.92 0.36
CA ILE A 58 5.56 18.47 0.28
C ILE A 58 4.33 18.07 -0.55
N PHE A 59 4.54 17.28 -1.62
CA PHE A 59 3.52 16.89 -2.60
C PHE A 59 2.76 18.08 -3.22
N GLY A 60 3.42 19.23 -3.42
CA GLY A 60 2.76 20.42 -3.95
C GLY A 60 1.63 20.96 -3.07
N ASN A 61 1.73 20.79 -1.74
CA ASN A 61 0.69 21.13 -0.75
C ASN A 61 -0.62 20.35 -0.91
N VAL A 62 -0.58 19.18 -1.55
CA VAL A 62 -1.69 18.22 -1.54
C VAL A 62 -1.58 17.36 -0.29
N GLY A 63 -2.64 17.30 0.51
CA GLY A 63 -2.73 16.36 1.62
C GLY A 63 -2.76 14.93 1.09
N ILE A 64 -1.99 14.03 1.69
CA ILE A 64 -1.95 12.62 1.28
C ILE A 64 -2.51 11.74 2.38
N VAL A 65 -3.46 10.87 2.04
CA VAL A 65 -3.94 9.80 2.91
C VAL A 65 -3.49 8.49 2.31
N ALA A 66 -2.45 7.89 2.89
CA ALA A 66 -1.91 6.62 2.46
C ALA A 66 -2.52 5.48 3.28
N ILE A 67 -3.03 4.47 2.58
CA ILE A 67 -3.74 3.32 3.15
C ILE A 67 -3.03 2.06 2.64
N GLY A 68 -2.86 1.08 3.51
CA GLY A 68 -2.26 -0.19 3.14
C GLY A 68 -1.72 -0.96 4.33
N ASP A 69 -1.05 -2.07 4.04
CA ASP A 69 -0.52 -2.98 5.04
C ASP A 69 0.89 -3.45 4.67
N PHE A 70 1.90 -2.95 5.39
CA PHE A 70 3.31 -3.32 5.16
C PHE A 70 3.65 -4.76 5.58
N TYR A 71 2.75 -5.48 6.25
CA TYR A 71 2.91 -6.91 6.49
C TYR A 71 2.47 -7.78 5.30
N GLN A 72 1.89 -7.19 4.25
CA GLN A 72 1.57 -7.88 3.01
C GLN A 72 2.76 -7.86 2.04
N CYS A 73 2.49 -7.77 0.75
CA CYS A 73 3.49 -7.74 -0.30
C CYS A 73 4.31 -6.45 -0.22
N SER A 74 5.64 -6.60 -0.13
CA SER A 74 6.56 -5.50 -0.33
C SER A 74 6.70 -5.19 -1.82
N PRO A 75 7.26 -4.04 -2.20
CA PRO A 75 7.46 -3.73 -3.60
C PRO A 75 8.42 -4.72 -4.28
N VAL A 76 8.19 -5.00 -5.57
CA VAL A 76 9.01 -5.95 -6.33
C VAL A 76 10.43 -5.41 -6.51
N ALA A 77 11.42 -6.10 -5.97
CA ALA A 77 12.85 -5.83 -6.16
C ALA A 77 13.31 -4.39 -5.84
N ALA A 78 12.64 -3.68 -4.92
CA ALA A 78 13.00 -2.33 -4.53
C ALA A 78 12.67 -2.03 -3.07
N SER A 79 13.21 -0.93 -2.54
CA SER A 79 12.93 -0.47 -1.19
C SER A 79 11.50 0.05 -1.05
N SER A 80 10.86 -0.29 0.06
CA SER A 80 9.56 0.24 0.45
C SER A 80 9.66 1.71 0.88
N ILE A 81 8.56 2.45 0.73
CA ILE A 81 8.50 3.88 1.06
C ILE A 81 8.87 4.20 2.50
N TYR A 82 8.68 3.27 3.45
CA TYR A 82 9.04 3.51 4.86
C TYR A 82 10.55 3.68 5.08
N SER A 83 11.39 3.36 4.10
CA SER A 83 12.82 3.65 4.13
C SER A 83 13.17 5.04 3.55
N SER A 84 12.19 5.85 3.17
CA SER A 84 12.37 7.18 2.59
C SER A 84 12.15 8.27 3.64
N LEU A 85 12.99 9.30 3.63
CA LEU A 85 12.81 10.51 4.44
C LEU A 85 11.49 11.22 4.14
N LEU A 86 11.06 11.21 2.87
CA LEU A 86 9.78 11.78 2.45
C LEU A 86 8.58 11.11 3.14
N TRP A 87 8.73 9.86 3.57
CA TRP A 87 7.74 9.16 4.37
C TRP A 87 7.95 9.41 5.86
N SER A 88 9.16 9.16 6.39
CA SER A 88 9.44 9.22 7.83
C SER A 88 9.22 10.60 8.45
N ASP A 89 9.44 11.67 7.68
CA ASP A 89 9.48 13.04 8.20
C ASP A 89 8.12 13.75 8.07
N HIS A 90 7.19 13.18 7.29
CA HIS A 90 5.96 13.88 6.86
C HIS A 90 4.67 13.09 7.06
N PHE A 91 4.72 11.82 7.48
CA PHE A 91 3.53 11.01 7.71
C PHE A 91 3.33 10.68 9.17
N GLU A 92 2.12 10.92 9.64
CA GLU A 92 1.61 10.37 10.89
C GLU A 92 0.91 9.04 10.61
N TYR A 93 1.14 8.05 11.48
CA TYR A 93 0.59 6.70 11.34
C TYR A 93 -0.55 6.44 12.31
N VAL A 94 -1.63 5.84 11.81
CA VAL A 94 -2.76 5.36 12.60
C VAL A 94 -3.06 3.91 12.22
N GLU A 95 -3.16 3.02 13.22
CA GLU A 95 -3.49 1.61 13.02
C GLU A 95 -4.99 1.35 13.21
N LEU A 96 -5.63 0.75 12.20
CA LEU A 96 -6.98 0.20 12.34
C LEU A 96 -6.91 -1.18 12.99
N LYS A 97 -7.59 -1.34 14.14
CA LYS A 97 -7.51 -2.57 14.97
C LYS A 97 -8.60 -3.59 14.69
N ILE A 98 -9.71 -3.17 14.10
CA ILE A 98 -10.89 -4.01 13.92
C ILE A 98 -10.86 -4.59 12.50
N ASN A 99 -10.89 -5.92 12.38
CA ASN A 99 -11.00 -6.62 11.12
C ASN A 99 -12.46 -7.05 10.86
N GLU A 100 -13.11 -6.37 9.93
CA GLU A 100 -14.50 -6.63 9.57
C GLU A 100 -14.69 -7.86 8.66
N ARG A 101 -13.64 -8.31 7.95
CA ARG A 101 -13.72 -9.40 6.96
C ARG A 101 -13.98 -10.76 7.63
N GLN A 102 -13.38 -11.00 8.79
CA GLN A 102 -13.52 -12.25 9.55
C GLN A 102 -14.34 -12.09 10.85
N LYS A 103 -15.20 -11.07 10.94
CA LYS A 103 -15.92 -10.74 12.19
C LYS A 103 -16.77 -11.88 12.77
N THR A 104 -17.25 -12.79 11.94
CA THR A 104 -18.07 -13.95 12.36
C THR A 104 -17.24 -15.11 12.88
N ASN A 105 -15.93 -15.13 12.65
CA ASN A 105 -15.03 -16.20 13.05
C ASN A 105 -13.80 -15.63 13.77
N ILE A 106 -13.97 -15.37 15.07
CA ILE A 106 -12.94 -14.78 15.94
C ILE A 106 -11.67 -15.64 15.94
N PHE A 107 -11.82 -16.96 16.04
CA PHE A 107 -10.69 -17.88 16.07
C PHE A 107 -9.85 -17.77 14.78
N PHE A 108 -10.51 -17.76 13.62
CA PHE A 108 -9.84 -17.60 12.33
C PHE A 108 -9.24 -16.20 12.16
N SER A 109 -9.92 -15.14 12.62
CA SER A 109 -9.36 -13.79 12.61
C SER A 109 -8.08 -13.71 13.45
N GLN A 110 -8.05 -14.32 14.63
CA GLN A 110 -6.87 -14.34 15.49
C GLN A 110 -5.72 -15.13 14.85
N LEU A 111 -6.02 -16.26 14.19
CA LEU A 111 -5.06 -17.02 13.38
C LEU A 111 -4.42 -16.13 12.31
N LEU A 112 -5.22 -15.42 11.52
CA LEU A 112 -4.71 -14.54 10.46
C LEU A 112 -3.86 -13.40 11.02
N THR A 113 -4.26 -12.81 12.16
CA THR A 113 -3.47 -11.77 12.83
C THR A 113 -2.12 -12.30 13.32
N ARG A 114 -2.06 -13.55 13.79
CA ARG A 114 -0.79 -14.20 14.15
C ARG A 114 0.07 -14.41 12.90
N ILE A 115 -0.47 -15.07 11.87
CA ILE A 115 0.23 -15.37 10.61
C ILE A 115 0.82 -14.10 9.98
N ARG A 116 0.05 -13.01 9.96
CA ARG A 116 0.48 -11.70 9.44
C ARG A 116 1.82 -11.23 10.03
N LYS A 117 2.15 -11.60 11.27
CA LYS A 117 3.35 -11.13 11.98
C LYS A 117 4.42 -12.21 12.15
N ILE A 118 4.16 -13.46 11.74
CA ILE A 118 5.12 -14.57 11.86
C ILE A 118 6.35 -14.27 11.02
N LYS A 119 7.52 -14.33 11.65
CA LYS A 119 8.80 -14.25 10.91
C LYS A 119 9.18 -15.62 10.37
N LYS A 120 9.97 -15.65 9.30
CA LYS A 120 10.43 -16.90 8.65
C LYS A 120 11.12 -17.91 9.59
N LYS A 121 11.65 -17.46 10.72
CA LYS A 121 12.34 -18.29 11.73
C LYS A 121 11.46 -18.68 12.92
N GLU A 122 10.23 -18.19 13.00
CA GLU A 122 9.31 -18.46 14.09
C GLU A 122 8.40 -19.63 13.71
N ASP A 123 8.24 -20.58 14.62
CA ASP A 123 7.35 -21.71 14.42
C ASP A 123 5.90 -21.31 14.68
N MET A 124 5.04 -21.67 13.72
CA MET A 124 3.59 -21.61 13.88
C MET A 124 3.12 -22.75 14.80
N SER A 125 2.13 -22.46 15.66
CA SER A 125 1.53 -23.46 16.55
C SER A 125 0.92 -24.62 15.75
N LYS A 126 0.80 -25.79 16.39
CA LYS A 126 0.21 -26.97 15.74
C LYS A 126 -1.26 -26.74 15.39
N GLU A 127 -2.00 -26.08 16.28
CA GLU A 127 -3.41 -25.75 16.12
C GLU A 127 -3.63 -24.84 14.90
N ASP A 128 -2.76 -23.85 14.72
CA ASP A 128 -2.80 -22.93 13.60
C ASP A 128 -2.51 -23.64 12.27
N ARG A 129 -1.52 -24.54 12.27
CA ARG A 129 -1.18 -25.38 11.11
C ARG A 129 -2.34 -26.30 10.73
N ASP A 130 -2.99 -26.94 11.70
CA ASP A 130 -4.12 -27.84 11.45
C ASP A 130 -5.31 -27.11 10.81
N VAL A 131 -5.53 -25.84 11.20
CA VAL A 131 -6.61 -25.02 10.63
C VAL A 131 -6.28 -24.62 9.19
N LEU A 132 -5.04 -24.24 8.92
CA LEU A 132 -4.59 -23.95 7.55
C LEU A 132 -4.65 -25.17 6.66
N GLU A 133 -4.26 -26.35 7.16
CA GLU A 133 -4.34 -27.59 6.40
C GLU A 133 -5.79 -27.94 6.05
N LYS A 134 -6.73 -27.79 6.98
CA LYS A 134 -8.16 -27.93 6.68
C LYS A 134 -8.63 -26.96 5.59
N CYS A 135 -8.18 -25.70 5.63
CA CYS A 135 -8.48 -24.73 4.58
C CYS A 135 -7.88 -25.14 3.22
N HIS A 136 -6.65 -25.67 3.23
CA HIS A 136 -5.97 -26.15 2.03
C HIS A 136 -6.69 -27.36 1.42
N GLN A 137 -7.09 -28.33 2.23
CA GLN A 137 -7.84 -29.50 1.79
C GLN A 137 -9.20 -29.12 1.21
N ARG A 138 -9.93 -28.18 1.83
CA ARG A 138 -11.18 -27.63 1.26
C ARG A 138 -10.97 -27.01 -0.12
N TYR A 139 -9.84 -26.32 -0.32
CA TYR A 139 -9.47 -25.80 -1.62
C TYR A 139 -9.17 -26.92 -2.62
N LEU A 140 -8.34 -27.90 -2.27
CA LEU A 140 -8.03 -29.02 -3.17
C LEU A 140 -9.28 -29.81 -3.56
N ASN A 141 -10.20 -30.01 -2.63
CA ASN A 141 -11.46 -30.71 -2.83
C ASN A 141 -12.52 -29.87 -3.56
N LYS A 142 -12.22 -28.62 -3.91
CA LYS A 142 -13.17 -27.66 -4.51
C LYS A 142 -14.45 -27.47 -3.68
N GLU A 143 -14.34 -27.61 -2.36
CA GLU A 143 -15.41 -27.38 -1.39
C GLU A 143 -15.56 -25.88 -1.05
N TYR A 144 -15.45 -25.05 -2.08
CA TYR A 144 -15.68 -23.61 -2.01
C TYR A 144 -16.82 -23.23 -2.93
N HIS A 145 -17.44 -22.08 -2.65
CA HIS A 145 -18.52 -21.58 -3.48
C HIS A 145 -18.00 -21.42 -4.93
N PRO A 146 -18.66 -21.99 -5.95
CA PRO A 146 -18.17 -21.95 -7.34
C PRO A 146 -17.98 -20.52 -7.86
N GLU A 147 -18.73 -19.57 -7.31
CA GLU A 147 -18.67 -18.15 -7.66
C GLU A 147 -17.78 -17.30 -6.73
N ALA A 148 -17.00 -17.94 -5.85
CA ALA A 148 -16.04 -17.19 -5.05
C ALA A 148 -14.96 -16.61 -5.98
N LEU A 149 -14.86 -15.28 -6.00
CA LEU A 149 -13.79 -14.59 -6.72
C LEU A 149 -12.44 -14.98 -6.09
N HIS A 150 -11.65 -15.76 -6.81
CA HIS A 150 -10.30 -16.13 -6.41
C HIS A 150 -9.36 -14.94 -6.66
N LEU A 151 -9.27 -14.03 -5.70
CA LEU A 151 -8.25 -12.97 -5.71
C LEU A 151 -6.92 -13.60 -5.29
N PHE A 152 -6.05 -13.83 -6.27
CA PHE A 152 -4.63 -14.08 -6.04
C PHE A 152 -3.93 -12.72 -6.05
N CYS A 153 -3.42 -12.30 -4.89
CA CYS A 153 -2.50 -11.16 -4.78
C CYS A 153 -1.05 -11.65 -4.97
#